data_AF-A0A6L7XF94-F1
#
_entry.id   AF-A0A6L7XF94-F1
#
_cell.length_a   1.000
_cell.length_b   1.000
_cell.length_c   1.000
_cell.angle_alpha   90.00
_cell.angle_beta   90.00
_cell.angle_gamma   90.00
#
_symmetry.space_group_name_H-M   'P 1'
#
loop_
_entity.id
_entity.type
_entity.pdbx_description
1 polymer ?
#
loop_
_entity_poly.entity_id
_entity_poly.type
_entity_poly.pdbx_seq_one_letter_code
_entity_poly.pdbx_strand_id
1 'polypeptide(L)'
;MVSVDMRTRLDADVVLIDPVTFVADDLPDLLGRNGRLAARGAALVGAKALGIDVEGTGFTLVPTGHTIELHRGTAGARVVVDLDRSSFSDLVQDLQTPQTLATSLVTRLPMADHFRWLKWWPVLRAIIDGRPVHEPGDIGFRDRDGRLLDLGRRFTPDDDDAEIAHFLGEAGFLHLEGWWPAEMMAEISSDMDRALPGYHPDDGRSWWATTGDGSNRCVRMRFFQEHSPAAHELLGDARQARIGALTDDGHVARTRVHGENAIEALVKPL
;
A
#
# COMPACT_ATOMS: atom_id res chain seq x y z
N MET A 1 -3.78 -1.67 24.06
CA MET A 1 -3.07 -2.10 22.84
C MET A 1 -3.73 -1.38 21.67
N VAL A 2 -2.96 -0.88 20.71
CA VAL A 2 -3.48 -0.14 19.55
C VAL A 2 -3.39 -1.07 18.35
N SER A 3 -4.53 -1.34 17.70
CA SER A 3 -4.52 -2.06 16.43
C SER A 3 -3.97 -1.15 15.34
N VAL A 4 -3.06 -1.68 14.51
CA VAL A 4 -2.58 -1.00 13.30
C VAL A 4 -3.42 -1.35 12.06
N ASP A 5 -4.40 -2.24 12.19
CA ASP A 5 -5.32 -2.56 11.11
C ASP A 5 -6.35 -1.43 10.93
N MET A 6 -6.05 -0.54 9.99
CA MET A 6 -6.89 0.61 9.64
C MET A 6 -7.70 0.35 8.36
N ARG A 7 -7.89 -0.92 7.97
CA ARG A 7 -8.68 -1.25 6.77
C ARG A 7 -10.14 -0.85 6.99
N THR A 8 -10.68 -0.12 6.03
CA THR A 8 -12.09 0.31 6.02
C THR A 8 -12.96 -0.47 5.05
N ARG A 9 -12.39 -1.48 4.37
CA ARG A 9 -13.03 -2.30 3.35
C ARG A 9 -12.57 -3.74 3.45
N LEU A 10 -13.48 -4.68 3.25
CA LEU A 10 -13.21 -6.10 3.19
C LEU A 10 -13.63 -6.66 1.83
N ASP A 11 -12.99 -7.73 1.38
CA ASP A 11 -13.35 -8.40 0.12
C ASP A 11 -14.83 -8.86 0.11
N ALA A 12 -15.38 -9.16 1.29
CA ALA A 12 -16.78 -9.55 1.45
C ALA A 12 -17.78 -8.40 1.20
N ASP A 13 -17.33 -7.15 1.26
CA ASP A 13 -18.17 -5.95 1.07
C ASP A 13 -18.17 -5.46 -0.38
N VAL A 14 -17.40 -6.10 -1.26
CA VAL A 14 -17.27 -5.69 -2.66
C VAL A 14 -18.57 -5.96 -3.42
N VAL A 15 -19.07 -4.91 -4.07
CA VAL A 15 -20.25 -4.98 -4.94
C VAL A 15 -19.92 -4.49 -6.34
N LEU A 16 -20.76 -4.83 -7.33
CA LEU A 16 -20.65 -4.23 -8.66
C LEU A 16 -21.34 -2.87 -8.65
N ILE A 17 -20.58 -1.80 -8.91
CA ILE A 17 -21.10 -0.44 -9.01
C ILE A 17 -21.46 -0.14 -10.47
N ASP A 18 -22.73 0.19 -10.71
CA ASP A 18 -23.18 0.66 -12.02
C ASP A 18 -22.80 2.15 -12.21
N PRO A 19 -22.06 2.50 -13.28
CA PRO A 19 -21.60 3.87 -13.51
C PRO A 19 -22.74 4.88 -13.68
N VAL A 20 -23.85 4.47 -14.31
CA VAL A 20 -24.97 5.38 -14.58
C VAL A 20 -25.65 5.76 -13.27
N THR A 21 -25.95 4.77 -12.43
CA THR A 21 -26.56 4.95 -11.11
C THR A 21 -25.64 5.76 -10.20
N PHE A 22 -24.35 5.39 -10.12
CA PHE A 22 -23.39 6.09 -9.27
C PHE A 22 -23.25 7.57 -9.64
N VAL A 23 -23.17 7.90 -10.93
CA VAL A 23 -23.02 9.29 -11.39
C VAL A 23 -24.31 10.09 -11.22
N ALA A 24 -25.47 9.45 -11.37
CA ALA A 24 -26.77 10.12 -11.23
C ALA A 24 -27.18 10.36 -9.78
N ASP A 25 -26.87 9.42 -8.88
CA ASP A 25 -27.46 9.36 -7.55
C ASP A 25 -26.39 9.49 -6.45
N ASP A 26 -25.41 8.58 -6.41
CA ASP A 26 -24.43 8.50 -5.30
C ASP A 26 -23.43 9.67 -5.29
N LEU A 27 -22.87 9.99 -6.45
CA LEU A 27 -21.80 10.97 -6.61
C LEU A 27 -22.27 12.39 -6.24
N PRO A 28 -23.46 12.89 -6.67
CA PRO A 28 -23.98 14.16 -6.19
C PRO A 28 -24.11 14.24 -4.66
N ASP A 29 -24.58 13.18 -4.01
CA ASP A 29 -24.74 13.13 -2.55
C ASP A 29 -23.38 13.11 -1.83
N LEU A 30 -22.40 12.37 -2.37
CA LEU A 30 -21.02 12.38 -1.88
C LEU A 30 -20.39 13.76 -2.04
N LEU A 31 -20.60 14.43 -3.17
CA LEU A 31 -20.12 15.80 -3.40
C LEU A 31 -20.82 16.81 -2.47
N GLY A 32 -22.10 16.63 -2.16
CA GLY A 32 -22.82 17.44 -1.18
C GLY A 32 -22.22 17.35 0.22
N ARG A 33 -21.82 16.14 0.64
CA ARG A 33 -21.22 15.89 1.95
C ARG A 33 -19.75 16.28 2.02
N ASN A 34 -18.96 15.90 1.02
CA ASN A 34 -17.50 15.91 1.06
C ASN A 34 -16.85 16.87 0.06
N GLY A 35 -17.63 17.56 -0.78
CA GLY A 35 -17.11 18.38 -1.89
C GLY A 35 -16.15 19.49 -1.45
N ARG A 36 -16.38 20.12 -0.29
CA ARG A 36 -15.45 21.11 0.30
C ARG A 36 -14.10 20.49 0.67
N LEU A 37 -14.13 19.32 1.31
CA LEU A 37 -12.92 18.57 1.67
C LEU A 37 -12.13 18.18 0.41
N ALA A 38 -12.84 17.66 -0.59
CA ALA A 38 -12.26 17.29 -1.87
C ALA A 38 -11.70 18.49 -2.65
N ALA A 39 -12.36 19.66 -2.62
CA ALA A 39 -11.88 20.88 -3.25
C ALA A 39 -10.58 21.40 -2.64
N ARG A 40 -10.48 21.40 -1.30
CA ARG A 40 -9.22 21.69 -0.59
C ARG A 40 -8.13 20.71 -1.03
N GLY A 41 -8.46 19.42 -1.03
CA GLY A 41 -7.59 18.35 -1.54
C GLY A 41 -7.07 18.60 -2.96
N ALA A 42 -7.98 18.91 -3.87
CA ALA A 42 -7.68 19.19 -5.27
C ALA A 42 -6.78 20.41 -5.44
N ALA A 43 -6.97 21.45 -4.63
CA ALA A 43 -6.11 22.63 -4.65
C ALA A 43 -4.67 22.31 -4.23
N LEU A 44 -4.49 21.53 -3.16
CA LEU A 44 -3.16 21.14 -2.65
C LEU A 44 -2.34 20.37 -3.69
N VAL A 45 -2.95 19.38 -4.34
CA VAL A 45 -2.26 18.54 -5.33
C VAL A 45 -2.21 19.20 -6.71
N GLY A 46 -2.87 20.35 -6.88
CA GLY A 46 -3.00 21.05 -8.15
C GLY A 46 -3.76 20.25 -9.20
N ALA A 47 -4.82 19.54 -8.79
CA ALA A 47 -5.71 18.81 -9.68
C ALA A 47 -6.45 19.77 -10.62
N LYS A 48 -6.62 19.34 -11.87
CA LYS A 48 -7.40 20.04 -12.91
C LYS A 48 -8.56 19.14 -13.33
N ALA A 49 -9.50 19.68 -14.10
CA ALA A 49 -10.68 18.96 -14.57
C ALA A 49 -10.33 17.55 -15.09
N LEU A 50 -10.98 16.52 -14.55
CA LEU A 50 -10.82 15.12 -14.90
C LEU A 50 -12.09 14.64 -15.57
N GLY A 51 -11.98 14.13 -16.79
CA GLY A 51 -13.02 13.37 -17.45
C GLY A 51 -12.85 11.88 -17.18
N ILE A 52 -13.95 11.19 -16.93
CA ILE A 52 -13.99 9.73 -16.90
C ILE A 52 -15.04 9.31 -17.92
N ASP A 53 -14.67 8.42 -18.84
CA ASP A 53 -15.60 7.78 -19.76
C ASP A 53 -15.70 6.30 -19.41
N VAL A 54 -16.92 5.83 -19.11
CA VAL A 54 -17.18 4.43 -18.85
C VAL A 54 -18.08 3.88 -19.94
N GLU A 55 -17.46 3.27 -20.95
CA GLU A 55 -18.14 2.70 -22.11
C GLU A 55 -19.15 3.68 -22.77
N GLY A 56 -18.75 4.94 -22.93
CA GLY A 56 -19.58 6.02 -23.48
C GLY A 56 -20.42 6.79 -22.45
N THR A 57 -20.40 6.37 -21.18
CA THR A 57 -20.98 7.14 -20.06
C THR A 57 -19.94 8.11 -19.53
N GLY A 58 -19.84 9.27 -20.18
CA GLY A 58 -18.86 10.30 -19.84
C GLY A 58 -19.35 11.28 -18.77
N PHE A 59 -18.47 11.64 -17.84
CA PHE A 59 -18.66 12.76 -16.90
C PHE A 59 -17.33 13.45 -16.57
N THR A 60 -17.39 14.68 -16.09
CA THR A 60 -16.21 15.47 -15.71
C THR A 60 -16.33 16.00 -14.29
N LEU A 61 -15.28 15.84 -13.50
CA LEU A 61 -15.09 16.44 -12.18
C LEU A 61 -14.22 17.68 -12.30
N VAL A 62 -14.75 18.84 -11.93
CA VAL A 62 -14.07 20.14 -12.05
C VAL A 62 -13.82 20.72 -10.66
N PRO A 63 -12.56 20.83 -10.21
CA PRO A 63 -12.26 21.52 -8.97
C PRO A 63 -12.59 23.00 -9.06
N THR A 64 -13.38 23.48 -8.11
CA THR A 64 -13.61 24.90 -7.86
C THR A 64 -12.97 25.28 -6.53
N GLY A 65 -12.98 26.58 -6.18
CA GLY A 65 -12.48 27.02 -4.88
C GLY A 65 -13.29 26.52 -3.67
N HIS A 66 -14.50 25.97 -3.88
CA HIS A 66 -15.46 25.69 -2.80
C HIS A 66 -16.01 24.25 -2.82
N THR A 67 -15.97 23.59 -3.98
CA THR A 67 -16.44 22.20 -4.16
C THR A 67 -15.82 21.57 -5.41
N ILE A 68 -16.09 20.30 -5.66
CA ILE A 68 -15.88 19.68 -6.98
C ILE A 68 -17.23 19.69 -7.71
N GLU A 69 -17.28 20.31 -8.89
CA GLU A 69 -18.48 20.29 -9.74
C GLU A 69 -18.50 19.05 -10.63
N LEU A 70 -19.68 18.45 -10.77
CA LEU A 70 -19.94 17.34 -11.69
C LEU A 70 -20.62 17.87 -12.96
N HIS A 71 -20.01 17.59 -14.11
CA HIS A 71 -20.52 17.94 -15.44
C HIS A 71 -20.76 16.68 -16.26
N ARG A 72 -21.79 16.68 -17.10
CA ARG A 72 -22.04 15.58 -18.04
C ARG A 72 -21.06 15.62 -19.22
N GLY A 73 -20.63 14.45 -19.67
CA GLY A 73 -19.62 14.31 -20.73
C GLY A 73 -18.20 14.63 -20.26
N THR A 74 -17.25 14.45 -21.16
CA THR A 74 -15.81 14.65 -20.92
C THR A 74 -15.26 15.95 -21.50
N ALA A 75 -16.14 16.79 -22.06
CA ALA A 75 -15.76 18.04 -22.71
C ALA A 75 -15.13 19.02 -21.70
N GLY A 76 -13.97 19.59 -22.06
CA GLY A 76 -13.25 20.55 -21.22
C GLY A 76 -12.36 19.92 -20.14
N ALA A 77 -12.36 18.59 -20.02
CA ALA A 77 -11.40 17.87 -19.18
C ALA A 77 -9.96 18.12 -19.62
N ARG A 78 -9.02 18.15 -18.66
CA ARG A 78 -7.57 18.22 -18.94
C ARG A 78 -6.95 16.86 -19.18
N VAL A 79 -7.57 15.82 -18.65
CA VAL A 79 -7.27 14.41 -18.91
C VAL A 79 -8.60 13.67 -18.93
N VAL A 80 -8.77 12.76 -19.87
CA VAL A 80 -9.89 11.84 -19.94
C VAL A 80 -9.36 10.43 -19.71
N VAL A 81 -10.01 9.69 -18.82
CA VAL A 81 -9.65 8.31 -18.50
C VAL A 81 -10.78 7.41 -18.96
N ASP A 82 -10.49 6.53 -19.91
CA ASP A 82 -11.42 5.52 -20.39
C ASP A 82 -11.32 4.28 -19.48
N LEU A 83 -12.46 3.80 -19.00
CA LEU A 83 -12.57 2.62 -18.14
C LEU A 83 -13.68 1.70 -18.64
N ASP A 84 -13.51 0.39 -18.43
CA ASP A 84 -14.64 -0.53 -18.45
C ASP A 84 -15.40 -0.47 -17.11
N ARG A 85 -16.58 -1.11 -17.06
CA ARG A 85 -17.45 -1.11 -15.87
C ARG A 85 -16.77 -1.72 -14.64
N SER A 86 -16.01 -2.79 -14.81
CA SER A 86 -15.28 -3.45 -13.72
C SER A 86 -14.22 -2.52 -13.13
N SER A 87 -13.40 -1.91 -13.98
CA SER A 87 -12.32 -1.02 -13.59
C SER A 87 -12.84 0.25 -12.93
N PHE A 88 -14.00 0.75 -13.38
CA PHE A 88 -14.71 1.84 -12.71
C PHE A 88 -15.18 1.42 -11.31
N SER A 89 -15.83 0.26 -11.19
CA SER A 89 -16.31 -0.28 -9.92
C SER A 89 -15.16 -0.48 -8.92
N ASP A 90 -14.05 -1.02 -9.39
CA ASP A 90 -12.83 -1.24 -8.61
C ASP A 90 -12.19 0.08 -8.17
N LEU A 91 -12.13 1.07 -9.07
CA LEU A 91 -11.62 2.40 -8.76
C LEU A 91 -12.45 3.09 -7.67
N VAL A 92 -13.78 3.06 -7.78
CA VAL A 92 -14.68 3.70 -6.80
C VAL A 92 -14.49 3.06 -5.42
N GLN A 93 -14.38 1.73 -5.37
CA GLN A 93 -14.17 0.96 -4.14
C GLN A 93 -12.69 0.87 -3.70
N ASP A 94 -11.77 1.54 -4.39
CA ASP A 94 -10.32 1.53 -4.09
C ASP A 94 -9.68 0.13 -4.13
N LEU A 95 -10.28 -0.82 -4.86
CA LEU A 95 -9.68 -2.13 -5.16
C LEU A 95 -8.56 -1.99 -6.18
N GLN A 96 -8.69 -1.02 -7.09
CA GLN A 96 -7.63 -0.63 -8.01
C GLN A 96 -7.36 0.87 -7.89
N THR A 97 -6.10 1.20 -7.61
CA THR A 97 -5.64 2.60 -7.63
C THR A 97 -5.42 3.05 -9.07
N PRO A 98 -5.36 4.38 -9.34
CA PRO A 98 -4.90 4.91 -10.62
C PRO A 98 -3.55 4.34 -11.08
N GLN A 99 -2.63 4.05 -10.16
CA GLN A 99 -1.35 3.41 -10.50
C GLN A 99 -1.55 1.96 -10.93
N THR A 100 -2.37 1.19 -10.21
CA THR A 100 -2.71 -0.20 -10.55
C THR A 100 -3.32 -0.30 -11.94
N LEU A 101 -4.30 0.56 -12.26
CA LEU A 101 -4.95 0.62 -13.57
C LEU A 101 -3.96 0.90 -14.71
N ALA A 102 -2.99 1.79 -14.47
CA ALA A 102 -1.94 2.09 -15.44
C ALA A 102 -0.97 0.92 -15.62
N THR A 103 -0.52 0.28 -14.54
CA THR A 103 0.41 -0.86 -14.61
C THR A 103 -0.21 -2.12 -15.22
N SER A 104 -1.53 -2.31 -15.04
CA SER A 104 -2.29 -3.40 -15.66
C SER A 104 -2.69 -3.09 -17.12
N LEU A 105 -2.24 -1.95 -17.66
CA LEU A 105 -2.51 -1.50 -19.03
C LEU A 105 -3.99 -1.29 -19.36
N VAL A 106 -4.84 -1.13 -18.33
CA VAL A 106 -6.25 -0.74 -18.47
C VAL A 106 -6.34 0.68 -18.99
N THR A 107 -5.59 1.59 -18.36
CA THR A 107 -5.47 2.98 -18.82
C THR A 107 -4.15 3.19 -19.56
N ARG A 108 -4.20 3.78 -20.76
CA ARG A 108 -3.00 4.10 -21.56
C ARG A 108 -2.89 5.59 -21.79
N LEU A 109 -2.38 6.28 -20.78
CA LEU A 109 -2.20 7.73 -20.83
C LEU A 109 -0.75 8.10 -21.16
N PRO A 110 -0.51 9.18 -21.91
CA PRO A 110 0.81 9.81 -21.95
C PRO A 110 1.31 10.12 -20.54
N MET A 111 2.63 10.06 -20.31
CA MET A 111 3.24 10.24 -18.98
C MET A 111 2.74 11.49 -18.24
N ALA A 112 2.60 12.62 -18.94
CA ALA A 112 2.11 13.86 -18.34
C ALA A 112 0.64 13.76 -17.88
N ASP A 113 -0.19 13.01 -18.59
CA ASP A 113 -1.60 12.80 -18.26
C ASP A 113 -1.76 11.73 -17.18
N HIS A 114 -0.89 10.72 -17.16
CA HIS A 114 -0.77 9.78 -16.06
C HIS A 114 -0.53 10.49 -14.72
N PHE A 115 0.42 11.43 -14.66
CA PHE A 115 0.64 12.21 -13.43
C PHE A 115 -0.55 13.10 -13.06
N ARG A 116 -1.33 13.58 -14.04
CA ARG A 116 -2.60 14.30 -13.75
C ARG A 116 -3.64 13.36 -13.18
N TRP A 117 -3.71 12.13 -13.69
CA TRP A 117 -4.62 11.10 -13.20
C TRP A 117 -4.25 10.67 -11.77
N LEU A 118 -2.97 10.41 -11.50
CA LEU A 118 -2.48 10.04 -10.16
C LEU A 118 -2.87 11.05 -9.06
N LYS A 119 -2.83 12.35 -9.38
CA LYS A 119 -3.24 13.42 -8.44
C LYS A 119 -4.69 13.30 -7.99
N TRP A 120 -5.55 12.73 -8.82
CA TRP A 120 -6.96 12.56 -8.49
C TRP A 120 -7.23 11.42 -7.52
N TRP A 121 -6.31 10.47 -7.33
CA TRP A 121 -6.54 9.37 -6.39
C TRP A 121 -6.93 9.85 -4.98
N PRO A 122 -6.14 10.67 -4.28
CA PRO A 122 -6.51 11.15 -2.94
C PRO A 122 -7.74 12.08 -2.98
N VAL A 123 -8.00 12.78 -4.08
CA VAL A 123 -9.20 13.62 -4.24
C VAL A 123 -10.46 12.76 -4.34
N LEU A 124 -10.40 11.64 -5.08
CA LEU A 124 -11.49 10.67 -5.14
C LEU A 124 -11.74 10.03 -3.77
N ARG A 125 -10.68 9.68 -3.03
CA ARG A 125 -10.82 9.22 -1.64
C ARG A 125 -11.46 10.28 -0.74
N ALA A 126 -11.15 11.57 -0.94
CA ALA A 126 -11.82 12.65 -0.23
C ALA A 126 -13.32 12.76 -0.58
N ILE A 127 -13.69 12.57 -1.84
CA ILE A 127 -15.10 12.58 -2.27
C ILE A 127 -15.85 11.37 -1.70
N ILE A 128 -15.31 10.17 -1.92
CA ILE A 128 -16.01 8.90 -1.69
C ILE A 128 -15.95 8.49 -0.21
N ASP A 129 -14.79 8.63 0.42
CA ASP A 129 -14.54 8.11 1.78
C ASP A 129 -14.56 9.21 2.84
N GLY A 130 -14.66 10.48 2.45
CA GLY A 130 -14.48 11.61 3.37
C GLY A 130 -13.06 11.67 3.95
N ARG A 131 -12.09 10.98 3.33
CA ARG A 131 -10.70 10.94 3.80
C ARG A 131 -9.94 12.17 3.27
N PRO A 132 -9.45 13.07 4.14
CA PRO A 132 -8.73 14.26 3.68
C PRO A 132 -7.47 13.87 2.90
N VAL A 133 -7.16 14.67 1.88
CA VAL A 133 -5.84 14.63 1.24
C VAL A 133 -4.81 15.06 2.28
N HIS A 134 -3.70 14.34 2.38
CA HIS A 134 -2.63 14.66 3.32
C HIS A 134 -2.02 16.04 3.04
N GLU A 135 -1.91 16.87 4.08
CA GLU A 135 -1.12 18.11 4.06
C GLU A 135 0.18 17.95 4.87
N PRO A 136 1.31 18.48 4.36
CA PRO A 136 2.54 18.51 5.14
C PRO A 136 2.34 19.19 6.50
N GLY A 137 2.64 18.47 7.57
CA GLY A 137 2.48 18.95 8.95
C GLY A 137 1.19 18.49 9.65
N ASP A 138 0.24 17.87 8.94
CA ASP A 138 -1.00 17.37 9.55
C ASP A 138 -0.81 16.09 10.38
N ILE A 139 0.32 15.41 10.20
CA ILE A 139 0.67 14.21 10.96
C ILE A 139 1.73 14.58 11.99
N GLY A 140 1.39 14.40 13.26
CA GLY A 140 2.34 14.44 14.37
C GLY A 140 2.40 13.08 15.05
N PHE A 141 3.59 12.69 15.49
CA PHE A 141 3.83 11.45 16.21
C PHE A 141 4.11 11.79 17.67
N ARG A 142 3.40 11.16 18.61
CA ARG A 142 3.56 11.45 20.03
C ARG A 142 4.03 10.24 20.81
N ASP A 143 4.90 10.47 21.78
CA ASP A 143 5.22 9.45 22.78
C ASP A 143 4.09 9.30 23.83
N ARG A 144 4.26 8.37 24.76
CA ARG A 144 3.28 8.07 25.82
C ARG A 144 3.06 9.24 26.79
N ASP A 145 4.01 10.17 26.87
CA ASP A 145 3.93 11.39 27.68
C ASP A 145 3.36 12.59 26.89
N GLY A 146 2.98 12.37 25.63
CA GLY A 146 2.41 13.37 24.74
C GLY A 146 3.43 14.31 24.10
N ARG A 147 4.74 14.06 24.25
CA ARG A 147 5.82 14.80 23.60
C ARG A 147 6.02 14.28 22.17
N LEU A 148 6.81 14.97 21.36
CA LEU A 148 7.13 14.51 20.01
C LEU A 148 7.91 13.19 20.07
N LEU A 149 7.48 12.21 19.29
CA LEU A 149 8.11 10.89 19.18
C LEU A 149 9.47 11.01 18.47
N ASP A 150 10.52 10.41 19.04
CA ASP A 150 11.83 10.28 18.39
C ASP A 150 11.81 9.12 17.38
N LEU A 151 11.57 9.44 16.11
CA LEU A 151 11.55 8.45 15.02
C LEU A 151 12.88 7.71 14.79
N GLY A 152 13.99 8.19 15.38
CA GLY A 152 15.30 7.52 15.32
C GLY A 152 15.49 6.44 16.38
N ARG A 153 14.51 6.23 17.26
CA ARG A 153 14.59 5.28 18.37
C ARG A 153 14.78 3.84 17.87
N ARG A 154 15.60 3.10 18.62
CA ARG A 154 15.86 1.67 18.45
C ARG A 154 15.38 0.93 19.69
N PHE A 155 14.85 -0.27 19.49
CA PHE A 155 14.33 -1.13 20.55
C PHE A 155 15.07 -2.45 20.59
N THR A 156 15.50 -2.82 21.77
CA THR A 156 16.15 -4.08 22.12
C THR A 156 15.14 -5.05 22.74
N PRO A 157 15.50 -6.32 22.92
CA PRO A 157 14.66 -7.26 23.66
C PRO A 157 14.38 -6.85 25.12
N ASP A 158 15.19 -5.97 25.71
CA ASP A 158 15.04 -5.54 27.10
C ASP A 158 14.05 -4.38 27.27
N ASP A 159 13.59 -3.76 26.16
CA ASP A 159 12.62 -2.68 26.19
C ASP A 159 11.19 -3.18 26.52
N ASP A 160 10.38 -2.30 27.11
CA ASP A 160 8.98 -2.57 27.49
C ASP A 160 8.08 -2.76 26.25
N ASP A 161 7.34 -3.87 26.20
CA ASP A 161 6.41 -4.18 25.10
C ASP A 161 5.36 -3.09 24.90
N ALA A 162 4.88 -2.48 25.99
CA ALA A 162 3.89 -1.40 25.87
C ALA A 162 4.48 -0.14 25.22
N GLU A 163 5.79 0.07 25.35
CA GLU A 163 6.49 1.19 24.72
C GLU A 163 6.80 0.91 23.25
N ILE A 164 7.24 -0.31 22.92
CA ILE A 164 7.45 -0.75 21.54
C ILE A 164 6.12 -0.71 20.77
N ALA A 165 5.04 -1.24 21.36
CA ALA A 165 3.71 -1.25 20.76
C ALA A 165 3.17 0.17 20.52
N HIS A 166 3.36 1.09 21.48
CA HIS A 166 2.98 2.50 21.31
C HIS A 166 3.75 3.14 20.14
N PHE A 167 5.07 2.93 20.09
CA PHE A 167 5.89 3.44 19.00
C PHE A 167 5.42 2.91 17.64
N LEU A 168 5.20 1.60 17.53
CA LEU A 168 4.73 0.97 16.30
C LEU A 168 3.36 1.52 15.88
N GLY A 169 2.44 1.69 16.82
CA GLY A 169 1.11 2.25 16.58
C GLY A 169 1.15 3.70 16.06
N GLU A 170 2.06 4.52 16.57
CA GLU A 170 2.22 5.90 16.15
C GLU A 170 3.03 6.02 14.84
N ALA A 171 4.23 5.43 14.80
CA ALA A 171 5.18 5.60 13.69
C ALA A 171 4.88 4.69 12.49
N GLY A 172 4.20 3.58 12.69
CA GLY A 172 3.94 2.57 11.65
C GLY A 172 5.15 1.71 11.27
N PHE A 173 6.27 1.82 12.00
CA PHE A 173 7.46 0.99 11.82
C PHE A 173 8.22 0.79 13.14
N LEU A 174 9.16 -0.16 13.16
CA LEU A 174 10.09 -0.37 14.27
C LEU A 174 11.52 -0.52 13.75
N HIS A 175 12.48 -0.04 14.54
CA HIS A 175 13.88 -0.43 14.44
C HIS A 175 14.19 -1.36 15.62
N LEU A 176 14.33 -2.65 15.32
CA LEU A 176 14.67 -3.68 16.31
C LEU A 176 16.18 -3.97 16.26
N GLU A 177 16.87 -3.77 17.37
CA GLU A 177 18.32 -3.95 17.51
C GLU A 177 18.63 -5.12 18.46
N GLY A 178 19.52 -6.02 18.06
CA GLY A 178 19.98 -7.11 18.93
C GLY A 178 18.94 -8.18 19.24
N TRP A 179 17.86 -8.29 18.46
CA TRP A 179 16.82 -9.29 18.66
C TRP A 179 17.27 -10.71 18.33
N TRP A 180 18.21 -10.85 17.39
CA TRP A 180 18.81 -12.13 17.05
C TRP A 180 20.34 -12.06 17.14
N PRO A 181 20.99 -13.19 17.45
CA PRO A 181 22.45 -13.23 17.49
C PRO A 181 23.06 -13.00 16.10
N ALA A 182 24.21 -12.32 16.06
CA ALA A 182 24.88 -11.99 14.81
C ALA A 182 25.34 -13.25 14.05
N GLU A 183 25.70 -14.30 14.78
CA GLU A 183 26.07 -15.61 14.25
C GLU A 183 24.90 -16.29 13.51
N MET A 184 23.69 -16.21 14.05
CA MET A 184 22.48 -16.74 13.39
C MET A 184 22.20 -15.98 12.10
N MET A 185 22.35 -14.66 12.10
CA MET A 185 22.19 -13.85 10.89
C MET A 185 23.25 -14.16 9.83
N ALA A 186 24.49 -14.40 10.25
CA ALA A 186 25.57 -14.82 9.36
C ALA A 186 25.34 -16.22 8.77
N GLU A 187 24.77 -17.14 9.55
CA GLU A 187 24.36 -18.46 9.09
C GLU A 187 23.25 -18.37 8.05
N ILE A 188 22.20 -17.60 8.31
CA ILE A 188 21.11 -17.32 7.35
C ILE A 188 21.68 -16.73 6.05
N SER A 189 22.59 -15.76 6.14
CA SER A 189 23.25 -15.19 4.95
C SER A 189 24.03 -16.25 4.17
N SER A 190 24.74 -17.14 4.87
CA SER A 190 25.49 -18.23 4.24
C SER A 190 24.57 -19.28 3.60
N ASP A 191 23.41 -19.55 4.20
CA ASP A 191 22.37 -20.40 3.62
C ASP A 191 21.80 -19.79 2.33
N MET A 192 21.64 -18.46 2.26
CA MET A 192 21.23 -17.79 1.03
C MET A 192 22.20 -18.05 -0.11
N ASP A 193 23.51 -17.91 0.15
CA ASP A 193 24.55 -18.19 -0.85
C ASP A 193 24.56 -19.66 -1.29
N ARG A 194 24.33 -20.60 -0.37
CA ARG A 194 24.24 -22.04 -0.68
C ARG A 194 22.99 -22.39 -1.47
N ALA A 195 21.86 -21.74 -1.19
CA ALA A 195 20.58 -22.01 -1.81
C ALA A 195 20.46 -21.41 -3.22
N LEU A 196 21.09 -20.24 -3.43
CA LEU A 196 20.99 -19.45 -4.67
C LEU A 196 21.18 -20.27 -5.97
N PRO A 197 22.18 -21.17 -6.10
CA PRO A 197 22.36 -21.96 -7.32
C PRO A 197 21.18 -22.87 -7.69
N GLY A 198 20.30 -23.17 -6.73
CA GLY A 198 19.10 -23.96 -6.96
C GLY A 198 17.93 -23.17 -7.56
N TYR A 199 18.00 -21.83 -7.59
CA TYR A 199 16.95 -20.99 -8.15
C TYR A 199 17.27 -20.59 -9.59
N HIS A 200 16.23 -20.46 -10.41
CA HIS A 200 16.37 -20.14 -11.84
C HIS A 200 15.26 -19.18 -12.32
N PRO A 201 15.50 -18.40 -13.39
CA PRO A 201 14.43 -17.67 -14.05
C PRO A 201 13.25 -18.59 -14.39
N ASP A 202 12.03 -18.08 -14.23
CA ASP A 202 10.77 -18.77 -14.52
C ASP A 202 10.51 -20.07 -13.73
N ASP A 203 11.28 -20.34 -12.67
CA ASP A 203 11.07 -21.50 -11.78
C ASP A 203 9.82 -21.38 -10.90
N GLY A 204 9.09 -20.27 -11.04
CA GLY A 204 7.95 -19.92 -10.23
C GLY A 204 8.30 -19.58 -8.78
N ARG A 205 9.50 -19.86 -8.27
CA ARG A 205 9.90 -19.72 -6.86
C ARG A 205 10.97 -18.65 -6.61
N SER A 206 11.42 -17.95 -7.64
CA SER A 206 12.34 -16.81 -7.53
C SER A 206 11.93 -15.63 -8.40
N TRP A 207 12.41 -14.45 -8.04
CA TRP A 207 12.40 -13.29 -8.92
C TRP A 207 13.80 -12.84 -9.26
N TRP A 208 13.96 -12.42 -10.52
CA TRP A 208 15.21 -11.99 -11.11
C TRP A 208 15.06 -10.58 -11.64
N ALA A 209 16.08 -9.75 -11.42
CA ALA A 209 16.16 -8.40 -11.95
C ALA A 209 17.37 -8.27 -12.86
N THR A 210 17.21 -7.55 -13.97
CA THR A 210 18.31 -7.13 -14.82
C THR A 210 18.95 -5.88 -14.24
N THR A 211 20.23 -5.94 -13.88
CA THR A 211 20.99 -4.80 -13.36
C THR A 211 21.43 -3.86 -14.48
N GLY A 212 21.94 -2.68 -14.13
CA GLY A 212 22.37 -1.67 -15.10
C GLY A 212 23.49 -2.11 -16.05
N ASP A 213 24.25 -3.14 -15.69
CA ASP A 213 25.28 -3.78 -16.52
C ASP A 213 24.73 -4.89 -17.44
N GLY A 214 23.42 -5.15 -17.42
CA GLY A 214 22.76 -6.19 -18.20
C GLY A 214 22.81 -7.59 -17.59
N SER A 215 23.44 -7.78 -16.42
CA SER A 215 23.42 -9.08 -15.74
C SER A 215 22.06 -9.35 -15.07
N ASN A 216 21.64 -10.61 -15.03
CA ASN A 216 20.43 -11.01 -14.30
C ASN A 216 20.83 -11.52 -12.92
N ARG A 217 20.21 -10.95 -11.88
CA ARG A 217 20.44 -11.36 -10.49
C ARG A 217 19.14 -11.80 -9.84
N CYS A 218 19.19 -12.90 -9.10
CA CYS A 218 18.10 -13.29 -8.23
C CYS A 218 17.99 -12.25 -7.11
N VAL A 219 16.82 -11.65 -6.97
CA VAL A 219 16.52 -10.63 -5.95
C VAL A 219 15.59 -11.15 -4.86
N ARG A 220 15.01 -12.33 -5.08
CA ARG A 220 14.05 -12.95 -4.15
C ARG A 220 13.99 -14.45 -4.32
N MET A 221 14.11 -15.17 -3.21
CA MET A 221 13.99 -16.63 -3.14
C MET A 221 12.82 -16.99 -2.21
N ARG A 222 11.80 -17.68 -2.74
CA ARG A 222 10.67 -18.18 -1.96
C ARG A 222 10.98 -19.55 -1.37
N PHE A 223 10.27 -19.93 -0.31
CA PHE A 223 10.45 -21.17 0.43
C PHE A 223 11.81 -21.28 1.10
N PHE A 224 12.40 -20.15 1.50
CA PHE A 224 13.78 -20.15 1.99
C PHE A 224 13.94 -20.92 3.32
N GLN A 225 12.86 -21.08 4.10
CA GLN A 225 12.85 -21.95 5.27
C GLN A 225 13.21 -23.41 4.97
N GLU A 226 13.04 -23.88 3.73
CA GLU A 226 13.40 -25.25 3.33
C GLU A 226 14.91 -25.39 3.09
N HIS A 227 15.60 -24.27 2.94
CA HIS A 227 17.03 -24.20 2.66
C HIS A 227 17.88 -23.73 3.84
N SER A 228 17.26 -23.19 4.89
CA SER A 228 17.95 -22.65 6.06
C SER A 228 17.33 -23.16 7.37
N PRO A 229 18.00 -24.09 8.08
CA PRO A 229 17.61 -24.49 9.43
C PRO A 229 17.55 -23.30 10.39
N ALA A 230 18.49 -22.35 10.28
CA ALA A 230 18.52 -21.15 11.10
C ALA A 230 17.31 -20.24 10.85
N ALA A 231 16.89 -20.06 9.59
CA ALA A 231 15.67 -19.32 9.28
C ALA A 231 14.41 -20.04 9.77
N HIS A 232 14.38 -21.37 9.69
CA HIS A 232 13.28 -22.17 10.23
C HIS A 232 13.18 -22.05 11.77
N GLU A 233 14.32 -22.10 12.47
CA GLU A 233 14.38 -21.87 13.92
C GLU A 233 13.90 -20.47 14.29
N LEU A 234 14.39 -19.44 13.59
CA LEU A 234 13.98 -18.05 13.80
C LEU A 234 12.46 -17.87 13.70
N LEU A 235 11.83 -18.49 12.70
CA LEU A 235 10.39 -18.43 12.50
C LEU A 235 9.61 -19.00 13.70
N GLY A 236 10.13 -20.07 14.32
CA GLY A 236 9.52 -20.71 15.49
C GLY A 236 9.88 -20.09 16.84
N ASP A 237 10.73 -19.07 16.87
CA ASP A 237 11.30 -18.49 18.09
C ASP A 237 10.26 -17.67 18.88
N ALA A 238 10.33 -17.71 20.21
CA ALA A 238 9.46 -16.96 21.11
C ALA A 238 9.56 -15.43 20.88
N ARG A 239 10.72 -14.93 20.44
CA ARG A 239 10.92 -13.52 20.07
C ARG A 239 10.09 -13.12 18.86
N GLN A 240 9.99 -13.99 17.85
CA GLN A 240 9.14 -13.75 16.69
C GLN A 240 7.66 -13.68 17.08
N ALA A 241 7.22 -14.57 17.96
CA ALA A 241 5.87 -14.54 18.53
C ALA A 241 5.61 -13.27 19.35
N ARG A 242 6.59 -12.83 20.15
CA ARG A 242 6.51 -11.58 20.92
C ARG A 242 6.36 -10.36 20.01
N ILE A 243 7.16 -10.25 18.95
CA ILE A 243 7.04 -9.13 17.98
C ILE A 243 5.65 -9.13 17.33
N GLY A 244 5.17 -10.29 16.89
CA GLY A 244 3.85 -10.42 16.26
C GLY A 244 2.69 -10.06 17.19
N ALA A 245 2.88 -10.13 18.51
CA ALA A 245 1.85 -9.79 19.49
C ALA A 245 1.78 -8.29 19.82
N LEU A 246 2.71 -7.46 19.35
CA LEU A 246 2.78 -6.03 19.71
C LEU A 246 1.55 -5.22 19.24
N THR A 247 0.88 -5.66 18.19
CA THR A 247 -0.21 -4.92 17.51
C THR A 247 -1.62 -5.39 17.87
N ASP A 248 -1.77 -6.43 18.70
CA ASP A 248 -3.06 -7.09 19.03
C ASP A 248 -3.93 -7.48 17.82
N ASP A 249 -3.34 -7.54 16.62
CA ASP A 249 -4.06 -7.80 15.37
C ASP A 249 -4.26 -9.30 15.12
N GLY A 250 -3.87 -10.14 16.08
CA GLY A 250 -3.91 -11.59 15.96
C GLY A 250 -2.95 -12.12 14.88
N HIS A 251 -1.88 -11.38 14.54
CA HIS A 251 -0.88 -11.86 13.61
C HIS A 251 -0.26 -13.16 14.11
N VAL A 252 -0.40 -14.22 13.32
CA VAL A 252 0.26 -15.51 13.56
C VAL A 252 1.23 -15.76 12.42
N ALA A 253 2.52 -15.83 12.75
CA ALA A 253 3.54 -16.23 11.79
C ALA A 253 3.21 -17.62 11.22
N ARG A 254 3.28 -17.77 9.90
CA ARG A 254 3.07 -19.05 9.23
C ARG A 254 4.35 -19.88 9.33
N THR A 255 4.52 -20.59 10.44
CA THR A 255 5.80 -21.22 10.79
C THR A 255 5.89 -22.71 10.43
N ARG A 256 4.77 -23.38 10.08
CA ARG A 256 4.69 -24.85 10.11
C ARG A 256 3.89 -25.54 9.01
N VAL A 257 3.44 -24.85 7.96
CA VAL A 257 2.72 -25.51 6.86
C VAL A 257 3.70 -25.90 5.76
N HIS A 258 4.04 -27.19 5.67
CA HIS A 258 4.81 -27.74 4.55
C HIS A 258 4.12 -27.41 3.22
N GLY A 259 4.88 -26.90 2.26
CA GLY A 259 4.35 -26.48 0.95
C GLY A 259 3.82 -25.05 0.90
N GLU A 260 3.88 -24.28 1.99
CA GLU A 260 3.63 -22.84 1.99
C GLU A 260 4.93 -22.04 2.11
N ASN A 261 4.95 -20.88 1.47
CA ASN A 261 6.07 -19.95 1.53
C ASN A 261 6.04 -19.19 2.88
N ALA A 262 6.88 -19.60 3.83
CA ALA A 262 6.91 -19.02 5.18
C ALA A 262 7.83 -17.79 5.29
N ILE A 263 8.96 -17.80 4.58
CA ILE A 263 9.92 -16.69 4.55
C ILE A 263 10.57 -16.60 3.17
N GLU A 264 10.79 -15.37 2.73
CA GLU A 264 11.51 -15.07 1.49
C GLU A 264 12.87 -14.48 1.83
N ALA A 265 13.93 -15.00 1.20
CA ALA A 265 15.25 -14.37 1.25
C ALA A 265 15.32 -13.30 0.16
N LEU A 266 15.50 -12.04 0.58
CA LEU A 266 15.62 -10.89 -0.30
C LEU A 266 17.10 -10.53 -0.49
N VAL A 267 17.54 -10.53 -1.75
CA VAL A 267 18.88 -10.09 -2.12
C VAL A 267 18.75 -8.67 -2.66
N LYS A 268 19.31 -7.68 -1.95
CA LYS A 268 19.39 -6.32 -2.46
C LYS A 268 20.57 -6.22 -3.42
N PRO A 269 20.36 -6.00 -4.74
CA PRO A 269 21.45 -5.69 -5.63
C PRO A 269 21.93 -4.27 -5.28
N LEU A 270 23.05 -4.17 -4.57
CA LEU A 270 23.80 -2.93 -4.41
C LEU A 270 24.59 -2.63 -5.69
#